data_AF-A0A2N9JHF0-F1
#
_entry.id   AF-A0A2N9JHF0-F1
#
_cell.length_a   1.000
_cell.length_b   1.000
_cell.length_c   1.000
_cell.angle_alpha   90.00
_cell.angle_beta   90.00
_cell.angle_gamma   90.00
#
_symmetry.space_group_name_H-M   'P 1'
#
loop_
_entity.id
_entity.type
_entity.pdbx_description
1 polymer ?
#
loop_
_entity_poly.entity_id
_entity_poly.type
_entity_poly.pdbx_seq_one_letter_code
_entity_poly.pdbx_strand_id
1 'polypeptide(L)'
;MITAATFVDDLLSALPEGNEVVREHLDDQRGELLLHLLMADLLRFGVTAFESARTDEALRTLLFVDRCLAEGDEYVTNAVKVSFVEGYGSGPNEPVSFLTFWPAALRAELGR
;
A
#
# COMPACT_ATOMS: atom_id res chain seq x y z
N MET A 1 16.21 -4.89 -1.46
CA MET A 1 15.91 -3.57 -2.02
C MET A 1 14.76 -3.74 -2.99
N ILE A 2 13.65 -3.07 -2.73
CA ILE A 2 12.43 -3.17 -3.54
C ILE A 2 12.49 -2.08 -4.61
N THR A 3 12.21 -2.44 -5.86
CA THR A 3 12.22 -1.52 -7.01
C THR A 3 10.92 -1.65 -7.78
N ALA A 4 10.64 -0.73 -8.70
CA ALA A 4 9.47 -0.86 -9.58
C ALA A 4 9.44 -2.21 -10.34
N ALA A 5 10.61 -2.74 -10.71
CA ALA A 5 10.72 -3.99 -11.47
C ALA A 5 10.41 -5.24 -10.62
N THR A 6 10.71 -5.22 -9.32
CA THR A 6 10.50 -6.36 -8.41
C THR A 6 9.23 -6.22 -7.59
N PHE A 7 8.59 -5.05 -7.61
CA PHE A 7 7.51 -4.67 -6.69
C PHE A 7 6.38 -5.69 -6.65
N VAL A 8 5.90 -6.14 -7.81
CA VAL A 8 4.78 -7.08 -7.89
C VAL A 8 5.14 -8.43 -7.30
N ASP A 9 6.31 -8.97 -7.64
CA ASP A 9 6.77 -10.25 -7.08
C ASP A 9 6.96 -10.17 -5.55
N ASP A 10 7.56 -9.06 -5.09
CA ASP A 10 7.77 -8.79 -3.66
C ASP A 10 6.44 -8.62 -2.90
N LEU A 11 5.44 -7.99 -3.54
CA LEU A 11 4.08 -7.81 -3.02
C LEU A 11 3.37 -9.16 -2.90
N LEU A 12 3.31 -9.94 -3.98
CA LEU A 12 2.56 -11.20 -4.00
C LEU A 12 3.18 -12.28 -3.12
N SER A 13 4.49 -12.20 -2.88
CA SER A 13 5.17 -13.03 -1.88
C SER A 13 4.74 -12.69 -0.45
N ALA A 14 4.49 -11.41 -0.14
CA ALA A 14 4.11 -10.94 1.19
C ALA A 14 2.58 -10.94 1.45
N LEU A 15 1.79 -10.73 0.39
CA LEU A 15 0.34 -10.59 0.40
C LEU A 15 -0.22 -11.24 -0.89
N PRO A 16 -0.39 -12.57 -0.92
CA PRO A 16 -0.94 -13.28 -2.08
C PRO A 16 -2.32 -12.75 -2.52
N GLU A 17 -3.13 -12.30 -1.56
CA GLU A 17 -4.46 -11.71 -1.77
C GLU A 17 -4.39 -10.39 -2.58
N GLY A 18 -3.21 -9.74 -2.62
CA GLY A 18 -2.96 -8.55 -3.43
C GLY A 18 -2.96 -8.83 -4.94
N ASN A 19 -2.99 -10.10 -5.38
CA ASN A 19 -3.06 -10.45 -6.79
C ASN A 19 -4.29 -9.88 -7.49
N GLU A 20 -5.44 -9.82 -6.81
CA GLU A 20 -6.64 -9.23 -7.38
C GLU A 20 -6.46 -7.72 -7.61
N VAL A 21 -5.87 -7.01 -6.64
CA VAL A 21 -5.55 -5.57 -6.74
C VAL A 21 -4.59 -5.32 -7.92
N VAL A 22 -3.55 -6.13 -8.07
CA VAL A 22 -2.60 -6.00 -9.19
C VAL A 22 -3.26 -6.25 -10.53
N ARG A 23 -4.12 -7.28 -10.62
CA ARG A 23 -4.86 -7.58 -11.86
C ARG A 23 -5.77 -6.42 -12.25
N GLU A 24 -6.59 -5.94 -11.33
CA GLU A 24 -7.50 -4.81 -11.57
C GLU A 24 -6.74 -3.55 -11.97
N HIS A 25 -5.65 -3.25 -11.27
CA HIS A 25 -4.78 -2.14 -11.62
C HIS A 25 -4.27 -2.23 -13.05
N LEU A 26 -3.72 -3.38 -13.46
CA LEU A 26 -3.22 -3.56 -14.82
C LEU A 26 -4.36 -3.46 -15.85
N ASP A 27 -5.53 -4.02 -15.55
CA ASP A 27 -6.70 -3.90 -16.43
C ASP A 27 -7.10 -2.42 -16.63
N ASP A 28 -7.18 -1.65 -15.55
CA ASP A 28 -7.54 -0.22 -15.57
C ASP A 28 -6.47 0.64 -16.26
N GLN A 29 -5.20 0.30 -16.09
CA GLN A 29 -4.05 1.02 -16.67
C GLN A 29 -3.58 0.43 -18.01
N ARG A 30 -4.42 -0.38 -18.68
CA ARG A 30 -4.14 -0.94 -20.03
C ARG A 30 -2.83 -1.75 -20.11
N GLY A 31 -2.50 -2.46 -19.04
CA GLY A 31 -1.32 -3.30 -18.88
C GLY A 31 -0.08 -2.55 -18.36
N GLU A 32 -0.18 -1.25 -18.09
CA GLU A 32 0.94 -0.48 -17.53
C GLU A 32 0.97 -0.54 -16.00
N LEU A 33 2.15 -0.81 -15.44
CA LEU A 33 2.36 -0.77 -14.00
C LEU A 33 2.69 0.65 -13.55
N LEU A 34 1.67 1.39 -13.09
CA LEU A 34 1.82 2.75 -12.57
C LEU A 34 1.94 2.69 -11.04
N LEU A 35 3.18 2.58 -10.54
CA LEU A 35 3.45 2.26 -9.13
C LEU A 35 2.76 3.20 -8.13
N HIS A 36 2.73 4.51 -8.41
CA HIS A 36 2.04 5.47 -7.55
C HIS A 36 0.53 5.18 -7.44
N LEU A 37 -0.11 4.81 -8.56
CA LEU A 37 -1.53 4.47 -8.55
C LEU A 37 -1.74 3.12 -7.85
N LEU A 38 -0.90 2.12 -8.10
CA LEU A 38 -0.97 0.83 -7.41
C LEU A 38 -0.79 1.00 -5.89
N MET A 39 0.10 1.90 -5.46
CA MET A 39 0.28 2.20 -4.04
C MET A 39 -0.97 2.85 -3.41
N ALA A 40 -1.68 3.71 -4.14
CA ALA A 40 -2.98 4.22 -3.72
C ALA A 40 -4.06 3.12 -3.72
N ASP A 41 -4.01 2.16 -4.65
CA ASP A 41 -4.91 1.01 -4.68
C ASP A 41 -4.66 0.09 -3.46
N LEU A 42 -3.40 -0.11 -3.06
CA LEU A 42 -3.03 -0.84 -1.84
C LEU A 42 -3.53 -0.15 -0.56
N LEU A 43 -3.52 1.18 -0.52
CA LEU A 43 -4.15 1.92 0.58
C LEU A 43 -5.64 1.58 0.68
N ARG A 44 -6.38 1.69 -0.43
CA ARG A 44 -7.82 1.39 -0.46
C ARG A 44 -8.09 -0.07 -0.10
N PHE A 45 -7.26 -0.99 -0.56
CA PHE A 45 -7.32 -2.41 -0.19
C PHE A 45 -7.15 -2.59 1.32
N GLY A 46 -6.10 -2.01 1.92
CA GLY A 46 -5.81 -2.12 3.35
C GLY A 46 -6.95 -1.58 4.23
N VAL A 47 -7.51 -0.42 3.86
CA VAL A 47 -8.69 0.16 4.52
C VAL A 47 -9.90 -0.78 4.39
N THR A 48 -10.21 -1.24 3.18
CA THR A 48 -11.36 -2.14 2.95
C THR A 48 -11.22 -3.47 3.70
N ALA A 49 -10.01 -4.03 3.73
CA ALA A 49 -9.70 -5.24 4.49
C ALA A 49 -9.94 -5.02 5.99
N PHE A 50 -9.48 -3.90 6.53
CA PHE A 50 -9.70 -3.53 7.92
C PHE A 50 -11.19 -3.40 8.26
N GLU A 51 -11.95 -2.64 7.46
CA GLU A 51 -13.39 -2.45 7.66
C GLU A 51 -14.20 -3.75 7.55
N SER A 52 -13.74 -4.67 6.69
CA SER A 52 -14.36 -5.98 6.50
C SER A 52 -13.91 -7.03 7.54
N ALA A 53 -13.22 -6.62 8.60
CA ALA A 53 -12.65 -7.50 9.63
C ALA A 53 -11.65 -8.56 9.08
N ARG A 54 -11.06 -8.33 7.90
CA ARG A 54 -9.95 -9.11 7.33
C ARG A 54 -8.63 -8.58 7.88
N THR A 55 -8.48 -8.61 9.21
CA THR A 55 -7.38 -7.95 9.93
C THR A 55 -6.00 -8.46 9.49
N ASP A 56 -5.86 -9.76 9.21
CA ASP A 56 -4.57 -10.32 8.77
C ASP A 56 -4.11 -9.74 7.43
N GLU A 57 -5.02 -9.55 6.48
CA GLU A 57 -4.72 -8.95 5.17
C GLU A 57 -4.37 -7.47 5.30
N ALA A 58 -5.12 -6.74 6.14
CA ALA A 58 -4.84 -5.33 6.43
C ALA A 58 -3.45 -5.16 7.06
N LEU A 59 -3.08 -6.03 8.01
CA LEU A 59 -1.77 -6.02 8.65
C LEU A 59 -0.64 -6.38 7.68
N ARG A 60 -0.81 -7.41 6.85
CA ARG A 60 0.19 -7.77 5.82
C ARG A 60 0.39 -6.65 4.81
N THR A 61 -0.68 -5.95 4.44
CA THR A 61 -0.60 -4.74 3.58
C THR A 61 0.28 -3.68 4.24
N LEU A 62 0.00 -3.32 5.50
CA LEU A 62 0.77 -2.32 6.23
C LEU A 62 2.24 -2.72 6.42
N LEU A 63 2.51 -4.00 6.72
CA LEU A 63 3.88 -4.50 6.87
C LEU A 63 4.65 -4.48 5.55
N PHE A 64 4.00 -4.80 4.43
CA PHE A 64 4.63 -4.71 3.12
C PHE A 64 4.94 -3.25 2.76
N VAL A 65 4.01 -2.32 3.00
CA VAL A 65 4.21 -0.89 2.73
C VAL A 65 5.31 -0.29 3.61
N ASP A 66 5.38 -0.68 4.89
CA ASP A 66 6.48 -0.28 5.79
C ASP A 66 7.84 -0.81 5.30
N ARG A 67 7.89 -2.06 4.81
CA ARG A 67 9.09 -2.61 4.16
C ARG A 67 9.47 -1.82 2.90
N CYS A 68 8.50 -1.40 2.08
CA CYS A 68 8.74 -0.53 0.94
C CYS A 68 9.33 0.83 1.34
N LEU A 69 8.91 1.40 2.47
CA LEU A 69 9.49 2.63 3.01
C LEU A 69 10.94 2.44 3.49
N ALA A 70 11.24 1.29 4.11
CA ALA A 70 12.55 1.01 4.69
C ALA A 70 13.59 0.51 3.68
N GLU A 71 13.16 -0.27 2.69
CA GLU A 71 14.05 -1.01 1.78
C GLU A 71 13.84 -0.67 0.30
N GLY A 72 12.88 0.21 -0.02
CA GLY A 72 12.62 0.65 -1.38
C GLY A 72 13.72 1.53 -1.95
N ASP A 73 13.84 1.56 -3.28
CA ASP A 73 14.55 2.64 -3.95
C ASP A 73 13.83 3.99 -3.78
N GLU A 74 14.43 5.07 -4.30
CA GLU A 74 13.86 6.42 -4.19
C GLU A 74 12.44 6.50 -4.76
N TYR A 75 12.18 5.80 -5.86
CA TYR A 75 10.88 5.82 -6.52
C TYR A 75 9.81 5.09 -5.71
N VAL A 76 10.12 3.90 -5.18
CA VAL A 76 9.22 3.13 -4.30
C VAL A 76 8.95 3.89 -3.00
N THR A 77 10.00 4.43 -2.39
CA THR A 77 9.90 5.21 -1.14
C THR A 77 9.02 6.44 -1.35
N ASN A 78 9.19 7.15 -2.47
CA ASN A 78 8.35 8.29 -2.82
C ASN A 78 6.90 7.89 -3.06
N ALA A 79 6.64 6.75 -3.72
CA ALA A 79 5.28 6.23 -3.91
C ALA A 79 4.59 5.93 -2.56
N VAL A 80 5.30 5.35 -1.60
CA VAL A 80 4.73 5.14 -0.25
C VAL A 80 4.31 6.47 0.38
N LYS A 81 5.20 7.47 0.39
CA LYS A 81 4.91 8.76 1.03
C LYS A 81 3.73 9.48 0.39
N VAL A 82 3.79 9.68 -0.92
CA VAL A 82 2.82 10.50 -1.64
C VAL A 82 1.49 9.77 -1.86
N SER A 83 1.53 8.47 -2.12
CA SER A 83 0.34 7.75 -2.60
C SER A 83 -0.30 6.85 -1.54
N PHE A 84 0.42 6.50 -0.47
CA PHE A 84 -0.15 5.79 0.69
C PHE A 84 -0.32 6.72 1.89
N VAL A 85 0.75 7.37 2.35
CA VAL A 85 0.74 8.15 3.60
C VAL A 85 -0.06 9.44 3.44
N GLU A 86 0.26 10.26 2.45
CA GLU A 86 -0.50 11.49 2.14
C GLU A 86 -1.90 11.16 1.58
N GLY A 87 -2.03 10.01 0.91
CA GLY A 87 -3.32 9.53 0.40
C GLY A 87 -4.32 9.24 1.52
N TYR A 88 -3.83 8.81 2.69
CA TYR A 88 -4.67 8.53 3.85
C TYR A 88 -5.39 9.79 4.36
N GLY A 89 -6.70 9.69 4.55
CA GLY A 89 -7.62 10.77 4.89
C GLY A 89 -8.28 11.43 3.68
N SER A 90 -7.87 11.09 2.45
CA SER A 90 -8.48 11.62 1.22
C SER A 90 -9.70 10.81 0.76
N GLY A 91 -9.80 9.54 1.17
CA GLY A 91 -10.94 8.67 0.87
C GLY A 91 -12.16 8.92 1.78
N PRO A 92 -13.37 8.58 1.32
CA PRO A 92 -14.57 8.67 2.16
C PRO A 92 -14.49 7.64 3.29
N ASN A 93 -14.72 8.10 4.52
CA ASN A 93 -14.88 7.27 5.73
C ASN A 93 -13.67 6.46 6.20
N GLU A 94 -12.44 6.83 5.83
CA GLU A 94 -11.25 6.13 6.33
C GLU A 94 -11.17 6.17 7.87
N PRO A 95 -11.22 5.01 8.56
CA PRO A 95 -11.45 4.99 9.99
C PRO A 95 -10.18 5.34 10.76
N VAL A 96 -10.22 6.36 11.62
CA VAL A 96 -9.08 6.76 12.47
C VAL A 96 -8.51 5.58 13.29
N SER A 97 -9.32 4.57 13.62
CA SER A 97 -8.86 3.35 14.29
C SER A 97 -7.85 2.55 13.46
N PHE A 98 -7.85 2.64 12.13
CA PHE A 98 -6.86 1.98 11.27
C PHE A 98 -5.45 2.49 11.53
N LEU A 99 -5.28 3.80 11.84
CA LEU A 99 -3.97 4.38 12.19
C LEU A 99 -3.34 3.75 13.44
N THR A 100 -4.11 3.08 14.29
CA THR A 100 -3.57 2.39 15.47
C THR A 100 -2.78 1.13 15.10
N PHE A 101 -3.01 0.59 13.90
CA PHE A 101 -2.31 -0.58 13.36
C PHE A 101 -1.11 -0.20 12.49
N TRP A 102 -0.94 1.08 12.17
CA TRP A 102 0.17 1.53 11.33
C TRP A 102 1.51 1.31 12.03
N PRO A 103 2.51 0.75 11.33
CA PRO A 103 3.88 0.71 11.80
C PRO A 103 4.41 2.09 12.16
N ALA A 104 5.25 2.16 13.19
CA ALA A 104 5.70 3.43 13.76
C ALA A 104 6.46 4.31 12.75
N ALA A 105 7.24 3.70 11.85
CA ALA A 105 7.98 4.42 10.81
C ALA A 105 7.02 5.01 9.77
N LEU A 106 6.07 4.22 9.26
CA LEU A 106 5.03 4.70 8.36
C LEU A 106 4.20 5.85 8.98
N ARG A 107 3.82 5.71 10.26
CA ARG A 107 3.06 6.74 10.98
C ARG A 107 3.85 8.04 11.19
N ALA A 108 5.18 7.96 11.29
CA ALA A 108 6.03 9.13 11.48
C ALA A 108 6.11 10.02 10.22
N GLU A 109 5.69 9.51 9.06
CA GLU A 109 5.64 10.27 7.81
C GLU A 109 4.34 11.07 7.64
N LEU A 110 3.34 10.90 8.52
CA LEU A 110 2.10 11.68 8.46
C LEU A 110 2.38 13.17 8.69
N GLY A 111 2.00 14.00 7.71
CA GLY A 111 2.09 15.47 7.79
C GLY A 111 3.50 16.04 7.66
N ARG A 112 4.44 15.27 7.12
CA ARG A 112 5.78 15.73 6.70
C ARG A 112 5.77 16.20 5.26
#